data_AF-A0AAE8ZQN9-F1
#
_entry.id   AF-A0AAE8ZQN9-F1
#
_cell.length_a   1.000
_cell.length_b   1.000
_cell.length_c   1.000
_cell.angle_alpha   90.00
_cell.angle_beta   90.00
_cell.angle_gamma   90.00
#
_symmetry.space_group_name_H-M   'P 1'
#
loop_
_entity.id
_entity.type
_entity.pdbx_description
1 polymer ?
#
loop_
_entity_poly.entity_id
_entity_poly.type
_entity_poly.pdbx_seq_one_letter_code
_entity_poly.pdbx_strand_id
1 'polypeptide(L)'
;MNLQITIITIFLLEVLDSCIPTQQTETTTTTAAPTTTATEPPFPCSVCQKVYDTACQGFGVPSLLNWCPRAAEVGVEYLLGAVALLPLLPQDLCSTTIVCPPGTTPRINLFGVPDIPAPTPATLAYCQESGANAGKWYTGIPPIVPIEMTSLTCKNII
;
A
#
# COMPACT_ATOMS: atom_id res chain seq x y z
N MET A 1 -1.94 40.67 -69.63
CA MET A 1 -2.90 39.56 -69.66
C MET A 1 -2.16 38.32 -69.17
N ASN A 2 -2.57 37.78 -68.00
CA ASN A 2 -2.38 36.39 -67.49
C ASN A 2 -0.93 35.84 -67.39
N LEU A 3 -0.37 35.59 -66.21
CA LEU A 3 -0.62 34.48 -65.26
C LEU A 3 0.00 33.14 -65.71
N GLN A 4 0.89 32.63 -64.85
CA GLN A 4 1.48 31.28 -64.73
C GLN A 4 2.70 30.91 -65.58
N ILE A 5 3.52 30.06 -64.93
CA ILE A 5 4.62 29.24 -65.46
C ILE A 5 5.98 29.95 -65.40
N THR A 6 6.68 29.80 -64.28
CA THR A 6 8.02 29.17 -64.21
C THR A 6 8.40 29.00 -62.73
N ILE A 7 7.61 28.20 -62.00
CA ILE A 7 7.98 27.62 -60.70
C ILE A 7 8.69 26.29 -61.02
N ILE A 8 9.76 26.29 -61.82
CA ILE A 8 10.44 25.05 -62.27
C ILE A 8 11.96 25.30 -62.49
N THR A 9 12.63 26.01 -61.58
CA THR A 9 14.10 26.16 -61.65
C THR A 9 14.80 26.03 -60.29
N ILE A 10 14.12 25.54 -59.26
CA ILE A 10 14.72 25.31 -57.91
C ILE A 10 14.59 23.84 -57.48
N PHE A 11 14.41 22.91 -58.43
CA PHE A 11 14.20 21.48 -58.14
C PHE A 11 15.36 20.55 -58.54
N LEU A 12 16.56 21.07 -58.77
CA LEU A 12 17.69 20.23 -59.16
C LEU A 12 19.03 20.72 -58.59
N LEU A 13 19.14 20.83 -57.28
CA LEU A 13 20.42 20.64 -56.60
C LEU A 13 20.24 19.50 -55.60
N GLU A 14 20.40 18.30 -56.13
CA GLU A 14 20.40 17.05 -55.39
C GLU A 14 21.58 17.03 -54.40
N VAL A 15 21.25 16.76 -53.14
CA VAL A 15 21.56 15.50 -52.45
C VAL A 15 23.06 15.19 -52.43
N LEU A 16 23.78 15.76 -51.47
CA LEU A 16 25.07 15.25 -50.99
C LEU A 16 25.34 15.83 -49.59
N ASP A 17 24.37 15.74 -48.68
CA ASP A 17 24.70 15.70 -47.26
C ASP A 17 24.44 14.27 -46.81
N SER A 18 25.54 13.54 -46.60
CA SER A 18 25.52 12.19 -46.05
C SER A 18 24.66 12.19 -44.80
N CYS A 19 23.53 11.50 -44.83
CA CYS A 19 22.82 11.14 -43.62
C CYS A 19 23.69 10.10 -42.90
N ILE A 20 24.62 10.58 -42.07
CA ILE A 20 25.39 9.76 -41.14
C ILE A 20 24.37 9.16 -40.17
N PRO A 21 24.30 7.83 -40.02
CA PRO A 21 23.49 7.26 -38.96
C PRO A 21 24.16 7.62 -37.63
N THR A 22 23.69 8.67 -36.97
CA THR A 22 23.92 8.82 -35.54
C THR A 22 23.16 7.68 -34.87
N GLN A 23 23.91 6.62 -34.52
CA GLN A 23 23.45 5.60 -33.59
C GLN A 23 23.03 6.32 -32.30
N GLN A 24 21.74 6.61 -32.18
CA GLN A 24 21.15 7.08 -30.94
C GLN A 24 21.27 5.93 -29.97
N THR A 25 22.35 5.95 -29.20
CA THR A 25 22.51 5.05 -28.06
C THR A 25 21.46 5.51 -27.07
N GLU A 26 20.33 4.79 -27.02
CA GLU A 26 19.41 4.87 -25.89
C GLU A 26 20.18 4.39 -24.67
N THR A 27 20.82 5.33 -24.00
CA THR A 27 21.24 5.15 -22.62
C THR A 27 19.95 4.88 -21.85
N THR A 28 19.69 3.61 -21.58
CA THR A 28 18.69 3.21 -20.59
C THR A 28 19.23 3.70 -19.27
N THR A 29 18.91 4.95 -18.92
CA THR A 29 19.09 5.46 -17.58
C THR A 29 18.08 4.71 -16.74
N THR A 30 18.52 3.60 -16.13
CA THR A 30 17.81 3.01 -14.99
C THR A 30 17.86 4.06 -13.88
N THR A 31 16.88 4.96 -13.88
CA THR A 31 16.60 5.80 -12.71
C THR A 31 16.29 4.83 -11.58
N ALA A 32 17.24 4.64 -10.68
CA ALA A 32 16.96 3.99 -9.41
C ALA A 32 15.79 4.75 -8.80
N ALA A 33 14.65 4.07 -8.61
CA ALA A 33 13.56 4.63 -7.85
C ALA A 33 14.14 5.11 -6.51
N PRO A 34 13.78 6.31 -6.02
CA PRO A 34 14.22 6.73 -4.71
C PRO A 34 13.84 5.62 -3.73
N THR A 35 14.84 5.00 -3.10
CA THR A 35 14.62 4.12 -1.96
C THR A 35 14.22 5.02 -0.80
N THR A 36 12.96 5.48 -0.80
CA THR A 36 12.35 6.05 0.39
C THR A 36 12.26 4.90 1.37
N THR A 37 13.19 4.86 2.33
CA THR A 37 13.09 3.97 3.47
C THR A 37 11.86 4.41 4.26
N ALA A 38 10.70 3.84 3.95
CA ALA A 38 9.47 4.06 4.68
C ALA A 38 9.75 3.68 6.14
N THR A 39 9.80 4.69 7.00
CA THR A 39 10.04 4.53 8.42
C THR A 39 8.69 4.49 9.10
N GLU A 40 8.40 3.41 9.82
CA GLU A 40 7.13 3.28 10.52
C GLU A 40 7.04 4.37 11.62
N PRO A 41 5.89 5.04 11.78
CA PRO A 41 5.69 5.96 12.89
C PRO A 41 5.86 5.25 14.24
N PRO A 42 6.22 5.99 15.30
CA PRO A 42 6.37 5.41 16.63
C PRO A 42 5.05 4.80 17.09
N PHE A 43 5.12 3.62 17.71
CA PHE A 43 3.95 2.94 18.25
C PHE A 43 3.57 3.56 19.60
N PRO A 44 2.37 4.16 19.73
CA PRO A 44 2.02 4.98 20.89
C PRO A 44 1.42 4.18 22.06
N CYS A 45 1.14 2.90 21.86
CA CYS A 45 0.38 2.06 22.79
C CYS A 45 1.33 1.31 23.75
N SER A 46 0.90 1.04 24.98
CA SER A 46 1.77 0.50 26.04
C SER A 46 1.51 -0.97 26.33
N VAL A 47 0.23 -1.36 26.36
CA VAL A 47 -0.19 -2.74 26.67
C VAL A 47 -0.41 -3.53 25.38
N CYS A 48 -1.08 -2.94 24.40
CA CYS A 48 -1.32 -3.56 23.12
C CYS A 48 0.01 -3.74 22.36
N GLN A 49 0.17 -4.86 21.65
CA GLN A 49 1.25 -5.02 20.66
C GLN A 49 0.74 -4.65 19.27
N LYS A 50 1.64 -4.44 18.30
CA LYS A 50 1.25 -4.19 16.91
C LYS A 50 0.41 -5.34 16.37
N VAL A 51 -0.76 -5.03 15.79
CA VAL A 51 -1.67 -6.03 15.20
C VAL A 51 -1.26 -6.44 13.79
N TYR A 52 -0.54 -5.57 13.09
CA TYR A 52 -0.06 -5.89 11.75
C TYR A 52 0.99 -6.99 11.81
N ASP A 53 0.82 -8.02 10.99
CA ASP A 53 1.70 -9.19 11.02
C ASP A 53 3.13 -8.82 10.60
N THR A 54 4.06 -9.02 11.52
CA THR A 54 5.48 -8.75 11.33
C THR A 54 6.18 -9.82 10.49
N ALA A 55 5.52 -10.94 10.20
CA ALA A 55 5.99 -11.96 9.27
C ALA A 55 5.92 -11.50 7.80
N CYS A 56 5.25 -10.38 7.50
CA CYS A 56 5.17 -9.87 6.15
C CYS A 56 6.49 -9.28 5.67
N GLN A 57 7.02 -9.86 4.59
CA GLN A 57 8.38 -9.61 4.11
C GLN A 57 8.45 -8.62 2.95
N GLY A 58 7.31 -8.23 2.37
CA GLY A 58 7.21 -7.30 1.25
C GLY A 58 6.80 -7.98 -0.05
N PHE A 59 6.76 -7.19 -1.12
CA PHE A 59 6.35 -7.64 -2.45
C PHE A 59 7.17 -8.85 -2.93
N GLY A 60 6.46 -9.88 -3.41
CA GLY A 60 7.07 -11.05 -4.05
C GLY A 60 7.78 -12.04 -3.13
N VAL A 61 7.65 -11.88 -1.80
CA VAL A 61 8.30 -12.75 -0.81
C VAL A 61 7.24 -13.41 0.09
N PRO A 62 7.26 -14.75 0.28
CA PRO A 62 8.22 -15.73 -0.26
C PRO A 62 8.06 -16.03 -1.76
N SER A 63 6.95 -15.66 -2.40
CA SER A 63 6.75 -15.86 -3.84
C SER A 63 5.79 -14.82 -4.43
N LEU A 64 5.79 -14.64 -5.76
CA LEU A 64 4.86 -13.73 -6.45
C LEU A 64 3.37 -14.11 -6.30
N LEU A 65 3.07 -15.37 -5.96
CA LEU A 65 1.70 -15.87 -5.76
C LEU A 65 1.26 -15.87 -4.30
N ASN A 66 2.19 -15.69 -3.36
CA ASN A 66 1.92 -15.65 -1.93
C ASN A 66 2.90 -14.68 -1.28
N TRP A 67 2.46 -13.44 -1.13
CA TRP A 67 3.22 -12.35 -0.52
C TRP A 67 2.31 -11.39 0.23
N CYS A 68 2.90 -10.68 1.18
CA CYS A 68 2.25 -9.58 1.88
C CYS A 68 3.21 -8.40 2.07
N PRO A 69 2.73 -7.16 1.86
CA PRO A 69 3.53 -5.96 2.06
C PRO A 69 3.89 -5.77 3.54
N ARG A 70 4.98 -5.06 3.81
CA ARG A 70 5.39 -4.68 5.18
C ARG A 70 4.46 -3.61 5.73
N ALA A 71 4.40 -3.48 7.05
CA ALA A 71 3.62 -2.42 7.71
C ALA A 71 3.95 -1.02 7.17
N ALA A 72 5.24 -0.75 6.92
CA ALA A 72 5.70 0.53 6.36
C ALA A 72 5.27 0.76 4.90
N GLU A 73 5.10 -0.30 4.11
CA GLU A 73 4.63 -0.22 2.71
C GLU A 73 3.11 0.02 2.64
N VAL A 74 2.38 -0.50 3.63
CA VAL A 74 0.93 -0.24 3.79
C VAL A 74 0.66 1.13 4.40
N GLY A 75 1.63 1.72 5.10
CA GLY A 75 1.42 2.95 5.87
C GLY A 75 0.57 2.71 7.11
N VAL A 76 0.84 1.63 7.84
CA VAL A 76 0.11 1.32 9.08
C VAL A 76 0.44 2.36 10.14
N GLU A 77 -0.59 3.06 10.61
CA GLU A 77 -0.49 4.02 11.69
C GLU A 77 -1.33 3.56 12.89
N TYR A 78 -0.79 3.76 14.09
CA TYR A 78 -1.48 3.45 15.34
C TYR A 78 -1.79 4.74 16.09
N LEU A 79 -3.00 4.82 16.63
CA LEU A 79 -3.49 5.95 17.40
C LEU A 79 -3.90 5.46 18.79
N LEU A 80 -3.43 6.16 19.83
CA LEU A 80 -3.88 5.94 21.21
C LEU A 80 -4.97 6.95 21.54
N GLY A 81 -6.15 6.48 21.92
CA GLY A 81 -7.25 7.32 22.37
C GLY A 81 -8.62 6.80 21.95
N ALA A 82 -9.61 7.69 22.04
CA ALA A 82 -10.98 7.37 21.69
C ALA A 82 -11.13 7.15 20.19
N VAL A 83 -11.79 6.06 19.80
CA VAL A 83 -12.15 5.79 18.41
C VAL A 83 -13.55 6.32 18.15
N ALA A 84 -13.69 7.29 17.25
CA ALA A 84 -14.97 7.95 16.97
C ALA A 84 -16.09 6.97 16.55
N LEU A 85 -15.73 5.86 15.90
CA LEU A 85 -16.66 4.81 15.49
C LEU A 85 -17.10 3.89 16.65
N LEU A 86 -16.49 4.01 17.83
CA LEU A 86 -16.68 3.13 18.98
C LEU A 86 -16.97 3.91 20.28
N PRO A 87 -18.00 4.78 20.31
CA PRO A 87 -18.23 5.68 21.46
C PRO A 87 -18.63 4.97 22.76
N LEU A 88 -19.02 3.70 22.68
CA LEU A 88 -19.40 2.87 23.83
C LEU A 88 -18.20 2.21 24.51
N LEU A 89 -17.01 2.26 23.90
CA LEU A 89 -15.80 1.69 24.46
C LEU A 89 -15.04 2.70 25.33
N PRO A 90 -14.14 2.23 26.22
CA PRO A 90 -13.21 3.07 26.95
C PRO A 90 -12.43 4.00 26.01
N GLN A 91 -11.97 5.14 26.53
CA GLN A 91 -11.25 6.15 25.73
C GLN A 91 -9.76 5.84 25.59
N ASP A 92 -9.26 4.80 26.26
CA ASP A 92 -7.90 4.29 26.21
C ASP A 92 -7.80 3.08 25.27
N LEU A 93 -8.03 3.32 23.98
CA LEU A 93 -7.90 2.30 22.94
C LEU A 93 -6.67 2.57 22.09
N CYS A 94 -5.90 1.52 21.84
CA CYS A 94 -4.98 1.49 20.71
C CYS A 94 -5.78 1.15 19.47
N SER A 95 -5.68 1.92 18.39
CA SER A 95 -6.43 1.66 17.17
C SER A 95 -5.60 1.88 15.92
N THR A 96 -5.97 1.17 14.86
CA THR A 96 -5.42 1.38 13.52
C THR A 96 -6.52 1.13 12.49
N THR A 97 -6.47 1.85 11.38
CA THR A 97 -7.34 1.61 10.24
C THR A 97 -6.45 1.32 9.04
N ILE A 98 -6.57 0.13 8.48
CA ILE A 98 -5.71 -0.32 7.39
C ILE A 98 -6.47 -0.25 6.09
N VAL A 99 -5.87 0.40 5.09
CA VAL A 99 -6.30 0.39 3.70
C VAL A 99 -5.21 -0.32 2.90
N CYS A 100 -5.55 -1.48 2.35
CA CYS A 100 -4.56 -2.28 1.64
C CYS A 100 -4.20 -1.66 0.26
N PRO A 101 -2.91 -1.66 -0.13
CA PRO A 101 -2.50 -1.20 -1.45
C PRO A 101 -3.18 -1.98 -2.60
N PRO A 102 -3.27 -1.37 -3.79
CA PRO A 102 -3.80 -2.06 -4.98
C PRO A 102 -3.12 -3.41 -5.22
N GLY A 103 -3.90 -4.42 -5.61
CA GLY A 103 -3.41 -5.79 -5.81
C GLY A 103 -3.32 -6.62 -4.51
N THR A 104 -3.68 -6.04 -3.37
CA THR A 104 -3.78 -6.75 -2.08
C THR A 104 -5.17 -6.59 -1.46
N THR A 105 -5.53 -7.51 -0.57
CA THR A 105 -6.78 -7.52 0.19
C THR A 105 -6.50 -7.77 1.67
N PRO A 106 -7.24 -7.17 2.60
CA PRO A 106 -7.01 -7.36 4.03
C PRO A 106 -7.42 -8.77 4.46
N ARG A 107 -6.57 -9.39 5.29
CA ARG A 107 -6.74 -10.70 5.88
C ARG A 107 -6.58 -10.62 7.39
N ILE A 108 -7.46 -11.26 8.13
CA ILE A 108 -7.42 -11.34 9.59
C ILE A 108 -7.29 -12.78 10.03
N ASN A 109 -6.61 -12.98 11.14
CA ASN A 109 -6.54 -14.26 11.83
C ASN A 109 -7.50 -14.21 13.03
N LEU A 110 -8.50 -15.10 13.03
CA LEU A 110 -9.56 -15.15 14.04
C LEU A 110 -9.39 -16.41 14.89
N PHE A 111 -9.00 -16.26 16.16
CA PHE A 111 -8.87 -17.39 17.10
C PHE A 111 -8.10 -18.61 16.53
N GLY A 112 -6.98 -18.37 15.85
CA GLY A 112 -6.16 -19.43 15.26
C GLY A 112 -6.67 -19.98 13.92
N VAL A 113 -7.76 -19.43 13.37
CA VAL A 113 -8.14 -19.62 11.97
C VAL A 113 -7.47 -18.52 11.13
N PRO A 114 -6.45 -18.85 10.32
CA PRO A 114 -5.74 -17.85 9.55
C PRO A 114 -6.47 -17.46 8.26
N ASP A 115 -6.09 -16.31 7.69
CA ASP A 115 -6.42 -15.91 6.31
C ASP A 115 -7.93 -15.67 6.03
N ILE A 116 -8.67 -15.16 7.01
CA ILE A 116 -10.07 -14.80 6.81
C ILE A 116 -10.14 -13.44 6.10
N PRO A 117 -10.96 -13.29 5.03
CA PRO A 117 -11.21 -11.98 4.42
C PRO A 117 -11.73 -10.96 5.44
N ALA A 118 -11.09 -9.80 5.52
CA ALA A 118 -11.55 -8.71 6.38
C ALA A 118 -12.41 -7.71 5.58
N PRO A 119 -13.19 -6.84 6.24
CA PRO A 119 -13.96 -5.80 5.58
C PRO A 119 -13.08 -4.84 4.75
N THR A 120 -13.46 -4.64 3.49
CA THR A 120 -12.87 -3.66 2.55
C THR A 120 -13.77 -2.43 2.40
N PRO A 121 -13.25 -1.24 2.04
CA PRO A 121 -11.85 -0.96 1.65
C PRO A 121 -10.92 -0.68 2.83
N ALA A 122 -11.47 -0.45 4.02
CA ALA A 122 -10.72 -0.13 5.23
C ALA A 122 -11.12 -1.09 6.36
N THR A 123 -10.12 -1.69 7.01
CA THR A 123 -10.32 -2.55 8.16
C THR A 123 -9.92 -1.80 9.43
N LEU A 124 -10.89 -1.56 10.32
CA LEU A 124 -10.65 -1.01 11.65
C LEU A 124 -10.23 -2.14 12.60
N ALA A 125 -9.12 -1.91 13.30
CA ALA A 125 -8.66 -2.74 14.40
C ALA A 125 -8.50 -1.86 15.65
N TYR A 126 -8.92 -2.36 16.81
CA TYR A 126 -8.76 -1.68 18.09
C TYR A 126 -8.41 -2.68 19.20
N CYS A 127 -7.66 -2.21 20.19
CA CYS A 127 -7.21 -2.97 21.34
C CYS A 127 -7.35 -2.13 22.61
N GLN A 128 -7.73 -2.77 23.70
CA GLN A 128 -7.92 -2.10 24.99
C GLN A 128 -6.58 -1.98 25.71
N GLU A 129 -6.25 -0.79 26.21
CA GLU A 129 -5.05 -0.60 27.03
C GLU A 129 -5.28 -0.97 28.50
N SER A 130 -6.54 -1.01 28.95
CA SER A 130 -6.90 -1.39 30.32
C SER A 130 -8.14 -2.28 30.38
N GLY A 131 -8.43 -2.79 31.59
CA GLY A 131 -9.59 -3.64 31.85
C GLY A 131 -9.34 -5.13 31.59
N ALA A 132 -10.42 -5.91 31.61
CA ALA A 132 -10.36 -7.38 31.52
C ALA A 132 -9.90 -7.91 30.16
N ASN A 133 -10.00 -7.10 29.10
CA ASN A 133 -9.57 -7.46 27.75
C ASN A 133 -8.32 -6.67 27.31
N ALA A 134 -7.55 -6.14 28.26
CA ALA A 134 -6.34 -5.40 27.94
C ALA A 134 -5.37 -6.25 27.11
N GLY A 135 -4.82 -5.67 26.03
CA GLY A 135 -3.89 -6.34 25.12
C GLY A 135 -4.54 -7.22 24.04
N LYS A 136 -5.88 -7.30 23.99
CA LYS A 136 -6.60 -8.04 22.94
C LYS A 136 -7.06 -7.14 21.81
N TRP A 137 -6.86 -7.59 20.57
CA TRP A 137 -7.31 -6.90 19.36
C TRP A 137 -8.68 -7.36 18.92
N TYR A 138 -9.47 -6.40 18.43
CA TYR A 138 -10.83 -6.60 17.95
C TYR A 138 -11.04 -5.82 16.65
N THR A 139 -11.92 -6.36 15.79
CA THR A 139 -12.46 -5.65 14.62
C THR A 139 -13.97 -5.56 14.71
N GLY A 140 -14.58 -4.75 13.85
CA GLY A 140 -16.04 -4.53 13.81
C GLY A 140 -16.54 -3.49 14.80
N ILE A 141 -17.82 -3.14 14.70
CA ILE A 141 -18.46 -2.09 15.52
C ILE A 141 -19.30 -2.76 16.63
N PRO A 142 -19.00 -2.54 17.92
CA PRO A 142 -19.86 -2.91 19.04
C PRO A 142 -21.20 -2.17 18.97
N PRO A 143 -22.30 -2.77 19.45
CA PRO A 143 -22.38 -4.02 20.21
C PRO A 143 -22.56 -5.30 19.38
N ILE A 144 -22.56 -5.21 18.04
CA ILE A 144 -23.06 -6.30 17.17
C ILE A 144 -21.96 -7.31 16.82
N VAL A 145 -20.72 -6.88 16.59
CA VAL A 145 -19.65 -7.75 16.07
C VAL A 145 -18.23 -7.38 16.56
N PRO A 146 -17.95 -7.18 17.88
CA PRO A 146 -16.56 -7.20 18.32
C PRO A 146 -16.00 -8.61 18.10
N ILE A 147 -15.18 -8.78 17.07
CA ILE A 147 -14.55 -10.07 16.76
C ILE A 147 -13.09 -9.96 17.17
N GLU A 148 -12.70 -10.76 18.16
CA GLU A 148 -11.29 -10.84 18.59
C GLU A 148 -10.44 -11.38 17.44
N MET A 149 -9.33 -10.71 17.16
CA MET A 149 -8.36 -11.11 16.14
C MET A 149 -6.97 -11.22 16.75
N THR A 150 -6.12 -12.05 16.15
CA THR A 150 -4.72 -12.21 16.56
C THR A 150 -3.77 -11.44 15.68
N SER A 151 -4.12 -11.22 14.40
CA SER A 151 -3.33 -10.40 13.48
C SER A 151 -4.17 -9.90 12.31
N LEU A 152 -3.67 -8.85 11.67
CA LEU A 152 -4.20 -8.23 10.47
C LEU A 152 -3.07 -8.08 9.44
N THR A 153 -3.31 -8.45 8.19
CA THR A 153 -2.31 -8.37 7.11
C THR A 153 -2.97 -7.90 5.84
N CYS A 154 -2.21 -7.31 4.92
CA CYS A 154 -2.64 -7.21 3.54
C CYS A 154 -2.01 -8.39 2.80
N LYS A 155 -2.74 -9.06 1.92
CA LYS A 155 -2.21 -10.19 1.15
C LYS A 155 -2.56 -10.05 -0.31
N ASN A 156 -1.68 -10.50 -1.20
CA ASN A 156 -1.93 -10.46 -2.64
C ASN A 156 -3.25 -11.13 -3.03
N ILE A 157 -3.91 -10.55 -4.02
CA ILE A 157 -5.08 -11.16 -4.68
C ILE A 157 -4.54 -12.20 -5.68
N ILE A 158 -5.10 -13.41 -5.66
CA ILE A 158 -4.81 -14.49 -6.60
C ILE A 158 -6.00 -14.63 -7.56
#